data_AF-A0AAU9XEW8-F1
#
_entry.id   AF-A0AAU9XEW8-F1
#
_cell.length_a   1.000
_cell.length_b   1.000
_cell.length_c   1.000
_cell.angle_alpha   90.00
_cell.angle_beta   90.00
_cell.angle_gamma   90.00
#
_symmetry.space_group_name_H-M   'P 1'
#
loop_
_entity.id
_entity.type
_entity.pdbx_description
1 polymer ?
#
loop_
_entity_poly.entity_id
_entity_poly.type
_entity_poly.pdbx_seq_one_letter_code
_entity_poly.pdbx_strand_id
1 'polypeptide(L)'
;MNRTSFIISVASLRMALCFVNVLTEEQKVVCQKFRFEMGKNVVDDHALDGHVIERYTVKTAAQCHMMCRDNCLCLSINYLSSLQENNCELNDAVKRKKPEALKFKSGAQYYDLVRMHSVEGGRPYVKGKDVCVNRCCQPNPCFQGAECVENCDPDDARFTCSCSARYTGQRCEHRCYKSCKDAKENGIWQSGRYLICNGEIEPFYVYCEISPSSTFIWTLLQSFAIDRQLQFSSQPFINSFPVRDNLLEIDWGLYRLSLARMKYLAEQSTHLRVTCNYNTDGLQYTDYAQAELEHHNLFATFNNKCRIYEHIVIRGIECRNCTALTNQPSDHAWHIDSYLSSANGCNFDGRPGMGKSEHNFGWYAHGRVNTDHRCSSSPMSTTQHWFGIFYVPGINRPQSFPGK
;
A
#
# COMPACT_ATOMS: atom_id res chain seq x y z
N MET A 1 -56.56 -29.02 -24.36
CA MET A 1 -56.08 -27.99 -25.29
C MET A 1 -55.05 -27.13 -24.58
N ASN A 2 -53.92 -26.91 -25.28
CA ASN A 2 -52.78 -26.04 -24.98
C ASN A 2 -51.92 -26.30 -23.74
N ARG A 3 -50.94 -27.18 -23.99
CA ARG A 3 -49.57 -27.04 -23.47
C ARG A 3 -49.05 -25.64 -23.78
N THR A 4 -48.57 -24.93 -22.77
CA THR A 4 -47.62 -23.83 -22.96
C THR A 4 -46.31 -24.28 -22.33
N SER A 5 -45.54 -25.05 -23.09
CA SER A 5 -44.11 -25.25 -22.79
C SER A 5 -43.42 -23.90 -22.99
N PHE A 6 -43.00 -23.26 -21.91
CA PHE A 6 -41.94 -22.26 -22.00
C PHE A 6 -40.65 -23.00 -22.32
N ILE A 7 -40.23 -22.94 -23.58
CA ILE A 7 -38.85 -23.23 -23.96
C ILE A 7 -38.03 -22.12 -23.29
N ILE A 8 -37.39 -22.43 -22.17
CA ILE A 8 -36.26 -21.62 -21.68
C ILE A 8 -35.17 -21.84 -22.73
N SER A 9 -35.10 -20.93 -23.70
CA SER A 9 -33.96 -20.84 -24.60
C SER A 9 -32.75 -20.52 -23.71
N VAL A 10 -31.95 -21.54 -23.41
CA VAL A 10 -30.66 -21.36 -22.74
C VAL A 10 -29.82 -20.55 -23.70
N ALA A 11 -29.76 -19.24 -23.50
CA ALA A 11 -28.91 -18.36 -24.27
C ALA A 11 -27.45 -18.67 -23.91
N SER A 12 -26.88 -19.64 -24.62
CA SER A 12 -25.45 -19.92 -24.63
C SER A 12 -24.80 -19.03 -25.69
N LEU A 13 -23.84 -18.23 -25.27
CA LEU A 13 -23.01 -17.43 -26.15
C LEU A 13 -21.67 -18.15 -26.31
N ARG A 14 -21.41 -18.65 -27.52
CA ARG A 14 -20.11 -19.23 -27.91
C ARG A 14 -19.50 -18.34 -28.97
N MET A 15 -18.32 -17.81 -28.69
CA MET A 15 -17.62 -16.90 -29.61
C MET A 15 -16.18 -17.35 -29.75
N ALA A 16 -15.65 -17.22 -30.96
CA ALA A 16 -14.25 -17.50 -31.25
C ALA A 16 -13.65 -16.30 -31.99
N LEU A 17 -12.52 -15.80 -31.52
CA LEU A 17 -11.69 -14.82 -32.19
C LEU A 17 -10.42 -15.54 -32.65
N CYS A 18 -10.23 -15.66 -33.96
CA CYS A 18 -9.06 -16.31 -34.54
C CYS A 18 -8.11 -15.29 -35.14
N PHE A 19 -6.83 -15.42 -34.82
CA PHE A 19 -5.78 -14.50 -35.23
C PHE A 19 -4.68 -15.27 -35.95
N VAL A 20 -4.24 -14.73 -37.09
CA VAL A 20 -3.08 -15.23 -37.83
C VAL A 20 -1.84 -14.55 -37.26
N ASN A 21 -0.82 -15.34 -36.90
CA ASN A 21 0.49 -14.77 -36.58
C ASN A 21 1.32 -14.67 -37.86
N VAL A 22 1.75 -13.46 -38.22
CA VAL A 22 2.52 -13.17 -39.46
C VAL A 22 4.04 -13.06 -39.17
N LEU A 23 4.45 -13.26 -37.91
CA LEU A 23 5.84 -13.07 -37.47
C LEU A 23 6.75 -14.28 -37.72
N THR A 24 6.23 -15.39 -38.25
CA THR A 24 7.00 -16.60 -38.59
C THR A 24 6.62 -17.12 -39.98
N GLU A 25 7.57 -17.75 -40.70
CA GLU A 25 7.33 -18.37 -42.03
C GLU A 25 6.22 -19.42 -42.02
N GLU A 26 5.83 -19.96 -40.86
CA GLU A 26 4.64 -20.78 -40.67
C GLU A 26 3.45 -19.91 -40.21
N GLN A 27 2.43 -19.75 -41.06
CA GLN A 27 1.16 -19.07 -40.74
C GLN A 27 0.34 -19.86 -39.71
N LYS A 28 0.63 -19.73 -38.41
CA LYS A 28 -0.14 -20.40 -37.35
C LYS A 28 -1.35 -19.56 -36.92
N VAL A 29 -2.55 -20.14 -37.04
CA VAL A 29 -3.80 -19.54 -36.55
C VAL A 29 -4.02 -19.90 -35.09
N VAL A 30 -4.23 -18.90 -34.23
CA VAL A 30 -4.62 -19.08 -32.82
C VAL A 30 -6.04 -18.56 -32.63
N CYS A 31 -6.93 -19.41 -32.13
CA CYS A 31 -8.31 -19.08 -31.83
C CYS A 31 -8.53 -19.01 -30.32
N GLN A 32 -8.95 -17.83 -29.85
CA GLN A 32 -9.45 -17.61 -28.51
C GLN A 32 -10.97 -17.83 -28.48
N LYS A 33 -11.42 -18.79 -27.70
CA LYS A 33 -12.82 -19.16 -27.53
C LYS A 33 -13.32 -18.68 -26.18
N PHE A 34 -14.46 -18.01 -26.20
CA PHE A 34 -15.20 -17.56 -25.03
C PHE A 34 -16.52 -18.32 -24.97
N ARG A 35 -16.85 -18.83 -23.78
CA ARG A 35 -18.10 -19.54 -23.54
C ARG A 35 -18.80 -18.91 -22.36
N PHE A 36 -20.02 -18.45 -22.60
CA PHE A 36 -20.89 -17.92 -21.57
C PHE A 36 -22.26 -18.60 -21.64
N GLU A 37 -22.78 -18.99 -20.49
CA GLU A 37 -24.11 -19.57 -20.34
C GLU A 37 -24.74 -18.87 -19.13
N MET A 38 -25.84 -18.13 -19.34
CA MET A 38 -26.54 -17.46 -18.23
C MET A 38 -26.95 -18.48 -17.16
N GLY A 39 -26.70 -18.15 -15.89
CA GLY A 39 -27.02 -19.01 -14.75
C GLY A 39 -26.08 -20.21 -14.55
N LYS A 40 -24.99 -20.33 -15.32
CA LYS A 40 -24.00 -21.40 -15.15
C LYS A 40 -22.66 -20.84 -14.69
N ASN A 41 -21.99 -21.57 -13.81
CA ASN A 41 -20.73 -21.15 -13.17
C ASN A 41 -20.83 -19.77 -12.49
N VAL A 42 -22.05 -19.37 -12.12
CA VAL A 42 -22.37 -18.14 -11.41
C VAL A 42 -22.17 -18.35 -9.91
N VAL A 43 -21.78 -17.29 -9.21
CA VAL A 43 -21.96 -17.21 -7.76
C VAL A 43 -23.00 -16.12 -7.49
N ASP A 44 -24.20 -16.56 -7.12
CA ASP A 44 -25.31 -15.65 -6.81
C ASP A 44 -25.13 -14.98 -5.44
N ASP A 45 -25.74 -13.81 -5.28
CA ASP A 45 -25.65 -12.93 -4.12
C ASP A 45 -24.22 -12.54 -3.72
N HIS A 46 -23.30 -12.54 -4.69
CA HIS A 46 -21.90 -12.19 -4.45
C HIS A 46 -21.35 -11.27 -5.54
N ALA A 47 -20.43 -10.41 -5.15
CA ALA A 47 -19.66 -9.55 -6.02
C ALA A 47 -18.19 -9.54 -5.58
N LEU A 48 -17.28 -9.41 -6.53
CA LEU A 48 -15.87 -9.18 -6.24
C LEU A 48 -15.67 -7.71 -5.89
N ASP A 49 -15.33 -7.43 -4.64
CA ASP A 49 -15.17 -6.08 -4.10
C ASP A 49 -13.73 -5.58 -4.25
N GLY A 50 -13.54 -4.27 -4.43
CA GLY A 50 -12.23 -3.64 -4.57
C GLY A 50 -11.48 -3.90 -5.89
N HIS A 51 -12.10 -4.61 -6.85
CA HIS A 51 -11.49 -5.03 -8.12
C HIS A 51 -12.19 -4.48 -9.37
N VAL A 52 -13.19 -3.61 -9.20
CA VAL A 52 -13.96 -3.03 -10.31
C VAL A 52 -13.12 -2.01 -11.06
N ILE A 53 -12.83 -2.27 -12.33
CA ILE A 53 -12.07 -1.37 -13.22
C ILE A 53 -12.97 -0.43 -14.02
N GLU A 54 -14.15 -0.89 -14.44
CA GLU A 54 -15.08 -0.13 -15.27
C GLU A 54 -16.52 -0.52 -14.98
N ARG A 55 -17.46 0.42 -15.22
CA ARG A 55 -18.89 0.21 -15.05
C ARG A 55 -19.64 0.55 -16.33
N TYR A 56 -20.64 -0.26 -16.63
CA TYR A 56 -21.51 -0.11 -17.79
C TYR A 56 -22.96 -0.34 -17.42
N THR A 57 -23.87 0.27 -18.19
CA THR A 57 -25.30 -0.03 -18.14
C THR A 57 -25.65 -0.99 -19.28
N VAL A 58 -26.09 -2.20 -18.94
CA VAL A 58 -26.44 -3.25 -19.90
C VAL A 58 -27.77 -3.90 -19.54
N LYS A 59 -28.39 -4.63 -20.49
CA LYS A 59 -29.68 -5.29 -20.27
C LYS A 59 -29.55 -6.71 -19.71
N THR A 60 -28.41 -7.37 -19.93
CA THR A 60 -28.20 -8.78 -19.55
C THR A 60 -26.76 -9.04 -19.12
N ALA A 61 -26.56 -10.07 -18.29
CA ALA A 61 -25.22 -10.57 -17.94
C ALA A 61 -24.40 -10.97 -19.17
N ALA A 62 -25.05 -11.46 -20.24
CA ALA A 62 -24.38 -11.77 -21.51
C ALA A 62 -23.77 -10.53 -22.18
N GLN A 63 -24.48 -9.39 -22.15
CA GLN A 63 -23.92 -8.12 -22.62
C GLN A 63 -22.75 -7.67 -21.74
N CYS A 64 -22.87 -7.81 -20.42
CA CYS A 64 -21.75 -7.51 -19.51
C CYS A 64 -20.51 -8.37 -19.82
N HIS A 65 -20.71 -9.67 -20.07
CA HIS A 65 -19.65 -10.58 -20.47
C HIS A 65 -19.00 -10.15 -21.81
N MET A 66 -19.77 -9.64 -22.78
CA MET A 66 -19.20 -9.10 -24.01
C MET A 66 -18.31 -7.87 -23.76
N MET A 67 -18.73 -6.96 -22.87
CA MET A 67 -17.89 -5.82 -22.46
C MET A 67 -16.57 -6.30 -21.84
N CYS A 68 -16.62 -7.32 -20.97
CA CYS A 68 -15.43 -7.93 -20.38
C CYS A 68 -14.52 -8.59 -21.42
N ARG A 69 -15.10 -9.32 -22.38
CA ARG A 69 -14.33 -9.95 -23.47
C ARG A 69 -13.54 -8.91 -24.28
N ASP A 70 -14.14 -7.75 -24.53
CA ASP A 70 -13.53 -6.69 -25.35
C ASP A 70 -12.54 -5.84 -24.56
N ASN A 71 -12.61 -5.86 -23.22
CA ASN A 71 -11.63 -5.23 -22.35
C ASN A 71 -10.53 -6.22 -21.92
N CYS A 72 -9.31 -6.02 -22.41
CA CYS A 72 -8.18 -6.89 -22.09
C CYS A 72 -7.72 -6.89 -20.62
N LEU A 73 -8.17 -5.93 -19.82
CA LEU A 73 -7.94 -5.91 -18.36
C LEU A 73 -8.94 -6.78 -17.60
N CYS A 74 -10.11 -7.05 -18.19
CA CYS A 74 -11.17 -7.76 -17.50
C CYS A 74 -10.94 -9.27 -17.44
N LEU A 75 -11.10 -9.83 -16.24
CA LEU A 75 -10.99 -11.27 -15.94
C LEU A 75 -12.27 -11.87 -15.35
N SER A 76 -13.15 -11.04 -14.78
CA SER A 76 -14.47 -11.48 -14.29
C SER A 76 -15.45 -10.30 -14.27
N ILE A 77 -16.73 -10.57 -14.03
CA ILE A 77 -17.78 -9.53 -13.95
C ILE A 77 -18.63 -9.69 -12.69
N ASN A 78 -19.11 -8.55 -12.17
CA ASN A 78 -20.29 -8.51 -11.31
C ASN A 78 -21.47 -7.98 -12.13
N TYR A 79 -22.59 -8.70 -12.14
CA TYR A 79 -23.83 -8.25 -12.77
C TYR A 79 -24.91 -8.03 -11.71
N LEU A 80 -25.45 -6.82 -11.61
CA LEU A 80 -26.42 -6.41 -10.60
C LEU A 80 -27.80 -6.23 -11.24
N SER A 81 -28.54 -7.33 -11.36
CA SER A 81 -29.83 -7.36 -12.07
C SER A 81 -30.89 -6.39 -11.52
N SER A 82 -30.78 -5.99 -10.26
CA SER A 82 -31.68 -5.04 -9.59
C SER A 82 -31.40 -3.57 -9.94
N LEU A 83 -30.23 -3.24 -10.48
CA LEU A 83 -29.85 -1.87 -10.83
C LEU A 83 -30.21 -1.55 -12.28
N GLN A 84 -30.75 -0.35 -12.49
CA GLN A 84 -31.08 0.16 -13.82
C GLN A 84 -29.88 0.81 -14.53
N GLU A 85 -28.88 1.27 -13.77
CA GLU A 85 -27.67 1.91 -14.26
C GLU A 85 -26.43 1.29 -13.60
N ASN A 86 -25.29 1.32 -14.31
CA ASN A 86 -24.00 0.81 -13.82
C ASN A 86 -24.09 -0.63 -13.26
N ASN A 87 -24.97 -1.42 -13.85
CA ASN A 87 -25.31 -2.77 -13.39
C ASN A 87 -24.34 -3.84 -13.89
N CYS A 88 -23.37 -3.47 -14.72
CA CYS A 88 -22.26 -4.31 -15.13
C CYS A 88 -20.96 -3.73 -14.60
N GLU A 89 -20.28 -4.45 -13.72
CA GLU A 89 -18.95 -4.11 -13.23
C GLU A 89 -17.94 -5.10 -13.81
N LEU A 90 -16.92 -4.58 -14.50
CA LEU A 90 -15.79 -5.37 -15.00
C LEU A 90 -14.71 -5.44 -13.92
N ASN A 91 -14.12 -6.61 -13.69
CA ASN A 91 -13.12 -6.81 -12.65
C ASN A 91 -11.76 -7.24 -13.22
N ASP A 92 -10.67 -6.78 -12.62
CA ASP A 92 -9.28 -7.15 -12.96
C ASP A 92 -8.76 -8.43 -12.28
N ALA A 93 -9.60 -9.09 -11.49
CA ALA A 93 -9.26 -10.27 -10.71
C ALA A 93 -10.30 -11.39 -10.83
N VAL A 94 -9.95 -12.56 -10.31
CA VAL A 94 -10.82 -13.75 -10.25
C VAL A 94 -10.94 -14.28 -8.84
N LYS A 95 -12.09 -14.88 -8.51
CA LYS A 95 -12.40 -15.40 -7.16
C LYS A 95 -11.37 -16.41 -6.66
N ARG A 96 -10.76 -17.18 -7.56
CA ARG A 96 -9.75 -18.19 -7.18
C ARG A 96 -8.47 -17.56 -6.64
N LYS A 97 -8.06 -16.40 -7.19
CA LYS A 97 -6.85 -15.69 -6.78
C LYS A 97 -7.11 -14.72 -5.62
N LYS A 98 -8.35 -14.26 -5.46
CA LYS A 98 -8.80 -13.29 -4.43
C LYS A 98 -10.09 -13.76 -3.74
N PRO A 99 -10.09 -14.93 -3.07
CA PRO A 99 -11.30 -15.47 -2.45
C PRO A 99 -11.87 -14.54 -1.36
N GLU A 100 -11.00 -13.83 -0.63
CA GLU A 100 -11.37 -12.88 0.42
C GLU A 100 -12.10 -11.64 -0.10
N ALA A 101 -11.91 -11.28 -1.38
CA ALA A 101 -12.55 -10.15 -2.03
C ALA A 101 -13.96 -10.46 -2.53
N LEU A 102 -14.34 -11.74 -2.62
CA LEU A 102 -15.70 -12.13 -2.99
C LEU A 102 -16.62 -11.92 -1.78
N LYS A 103 -17.45 -10.88 -1.82
CA LYS A 103 -18.32 -10.48 -0.71
C LYS A 103 -19.79 -10.72 -1.05
N PHE A 104 -20.57 -11.04 -0.02
CA PHE A 104 -22.02 -11.09 -0.13
C PHE A 104 -22.56 -9.71 -0.54
N LYS A 105 -23.36 -9.68 -1.60
CA LYS A 105 -24.05 -8.51 -2.13
C LYS A 105 -25.35 -8.99 -2.74
N SER A 106 -26.45 -8.79 -2.02
CA SER A 106 -27.77 -9.29 -2.41
C SER A 106 -28.15 -8.85 -3.83
N GLY A 107 -28.58 -9.80 -4.65
CA GLY A 107 -28.98 -9.60 -6.04
C GLY A 107 -27.83 -9.44 -7.06
N ALA A 108 -26.57 -9.50 -6.61
CA ALA A 108 -25.41 -9.52 -7.49
C ALA A 108 -25.10 -10.94 -7.98
N GLN A 109 -24.61 -11.04 -9.21
CA GLN A 109 -24.19 -12.29 -9.83
C GLN A 109 -22.74 -12.17 -10.31
N TYR A 110 -21.86 -13.00 -9.76
CA TYR A 110 -20.46 -13.05 -10.14
C TYR A 110 -20.19 -14.12 -11.20
N TYR A 111 -19.43 -13.77 -12.24
CA TYR A 111 -19.01 -14.70 -13.30
C TYR A 111 -17.52 -14.55 -13.64
N ASP A 112 -16.79 -15.65 -13.71
CA ASP A 112 -15.44 -15.69 -14.29
C ASP A 112 -15.50 -15.56 -15.83
N LEU A 113 -14.52 -14.88 -16.43
CA LEU A 113 -14.36 -14.88 -17.89
C LEU A 113 -13.70 -16.20 -18.33
N VAL A 114 -14.52 -17.19 -18.69
CA VAL A 114 -14.02 -18.50 -19.16
C VAL A 114 -13.44 -18.39 -20.57
N ARG A 115 -12.13 -18.62 -20.68
CA ARG A 115 -11.35 -18.56 -21.93
C ARG A 115 -10.75 -19.92 -22.26
N MET A 116 -10.69 -20.24 -23.55
CA MET A 116 -9.98 -21.41 -24.07
C MET A 116 -9.20 -21.00 -25.31
N HIS A 117 -7.93 -21.41 -25.41
CA HIS A 117 -7.13 -21.17 -26.61
C HIS A 117 -6.91 -22.48 -27.36
N SER A 118 -7.13 -22.44 -28.67
CA SER A 118 -6.79 -23.53 -29.58
C SER A 118 -5.96 -23.00 -30.73
N VAL A 119 -5.04 -23.80 -31.22
CA VAL A 119 -4.20 -23.47 -32.38
C VAL A 119 -4.67 -24.25 -33.60
N GLU A 120 -3.97 -24.10 -34.72
CA GLU A 120 -4.28 -24.75 -36.00
C GLU A 120 -4.58 -26.25 -35.87
N GLY A 121 -5.62 -26.72 -36.56
CA GLY A 121 -6.17 -28.07 -36.42
C GLY A 121 -7.11 -28.26 -35.20
N GLY A 122 -7.35 -27.21 -34.41
CA GLY A 122 -8.30 -27.23 -33.28
C GLY A 122 -7.74 -27.84 -32.00
N ARG A 123 -6.45 -28.20 -31.97
CA ARG A 123 -5.78 -28.72 -30.77
C ARG A 123 -5.69 -27.64 -29.69
N PRO A 124 -5.75 -28.01 -28.39
CA PRO A 124 -5.55 -27.05 -27.30
C PRO A 124 -4.18 -26.38 -27.37
N TYR A 125 -4.13 -25.12 -26.93
CA TYR A 125 -2.88 -24.38 -26.71
C TYR A 125 -2.04 -25.05 -25.62
N VAL A 126 -0.73 -25.16 -25.85
CA VAL A 126 0.25 -25.69 -24.90
C VAL A 126 1.30 -24.62 -24.60
N LYS A 127 1.35 -24.17 -23.33
CA LYS A 127 2.32 -23.18 -22.84
C LYS A 127 3.76 -23.66 -23.10
N GLY A 128 4.61 -22.77 -23.62
CA GLY A 128 6.01 -23.06 -23.94
C GLY A 128 6.25 -23.79 -25.27
N LYS A 129 5.20 -24.37 -25.89
CA LYS A 129 5.28 -24.97 -27.23
C LYS A 129 4.63 -24.08 -28.29
N ASP A 130 3.53 -23.43 -27.94
CA ASP A 130 2.73 -22.61 -28.84
C ASP A 130 2.96 -21.12 -28.58
N VAL A 131 2.97 -20.34 -29.67
CA VAL A 131 2.98 -18.87 -29.59
C VAL A 131 1.61 -18.40 -29.12
N CYS A 132 1.57 -17.60 -28.06
CA CYS A 132 0.34 -16.98 -27.60
C CYS A 132 0.00 -15.79 -28.49
N VAL A 133 -1.22 -15.77 -29.02
CA VAL A 133 -1.79 -14.62 -29.73
C VAL A 133 -3.23 -14.40 -29.25
N ASN A 134 -3.47 -13.30 -28.56
CA ASN A 134 -4.79 -12.87 -28.09
C ASN A 134 -5.12 -11.39 -28.40
N ARG A 135 -4.17 -10.66 -29.02
CA ARG A 135 -4.23 -9.24 -29.43
C ARG A 135 -4.37 -8.22 -28.30
N CYS A 136 -4.19 -8.61 -27.04
CA CYS A 136 -4.19 -7.66 -25.94
C CYS A 136 -2.97 -6.73 -25.91
N CYS A 137 -1.90 -7.04 -26.65
CA CYS A 137 -0.79 -6.11 -26.85
C CYS A 137 -0.96 -5.21 -28.09
N GLN A 138 -2.15 -5.21 -28.74
CA GLN A 138 -2.47 -4.36 -29.89
C GLN A 138 -3.76 -3.55 -29.65
N PRO A 139 -3.68 -2.24 -29.30
CA PRO A 139 -2.48 -1.42 -29.08
C PRO A 139 -1.72 -1.81 -27.81
N ASN A 140 -0.46 -1.40 -27.67
CA ASN A 140 0.33 -1.69 -26.46
C ASN A 140 -0.37 -1.04 -25.23
N PRO A 141 -0.89 -1.84 -24.28
CA PRO A 141 -1.56 -1.31 -23.10
C PRO A 141 -0.57 -0.79 -22.05
N CYS A 142 0.70 -1.17 -22.11
CA CYS A 142 1.70 -0.81 -21.13
C CYS A 142 2.13 0.66 -21.29
N PHE A 143 2.28 1.36 -20.16
CA PHE A 143 2.76 2.74 -20.11
C PHE A 143 4.29 2.81 -20.13
N GLN A 144 4.82 4.01 -20.38
CA GLN A 144 6.25 4.33 -20.30
C GLN A 144 7.15 3.48 -21.21
N GLY A 145 6.61 3.04 -22.35
CA GLY A 145 7.35 2.20 -23.31
C GLY A 145 7.67 0.80 -22.78
N ALA A 146 6.98 0.34 -21.73
CA ALA A 146 7.15 -1.01 -21.21
C ALA A 146 6.75 -2.07 -22.25
N GLU A 147 7.48 -3.19 -22.22
CA GLU A 147 7.22 -4.32 -23.10
C GLU A 147 5.95 -5.05 -22.66
N CYS A 148 5.05 -5.29 -23.61
CA CYS A 148 3.83 -6.06 -23.40
C CYS A 148 4.03 -7.48 -23.91
N VAL A 149 3.72 -8.46 -23.06
CA VAL A 149 3.74 -9.88 -23.43
C VAL A 149 2.34 -10.46 -23.27
N GLU A 150 1.79 -11.01 -24.35
CA GLU A 150 0.47 -11.65 -24.33
C GLU A 150 0.49 -12.94 -23.51
N ASN A 151 -0.59 -13.19 -22.78
CA ASN A 151 -0.75 -14.37 -21.96
C ASN A 151 -2.07 -15.10 -22.26
N CYS A 152 -1.93 -16.37 -22.65
CA CYS A 152 -3.02 -17.24 -23.07
C CYS A 152 -3.43 -18.24 -21.98
N ASP A 153 -2.89 -18.11 -20.76
CA ASP A 153 -3.35 -18.85 -19.60
C ASP A 153 -4.81 -18.46 -19.29
N PRO A 154 -5.74 -19.43 -19.24
CA PRO A 154 -7.16 -19.15 -19.09
C PRO A 154 -7.53 -18.47 -17.77
N ASP A 155 -6.71 -18.62 -16.73
CA ASP A 155 -7.03 -18.13 -15.39
C ASP A 155 -6.13 -16.97 -14.92
N ASP A 156 -5.30 -16.43 -15.80
CA ASP A 156 -4.36 -15.36 -15.49
C ASP A 156 -4.65 -14.08 -16.28
N ALA A 157 -3.98 -12.97 -15.92
CA ALA A 157 -4.00 -11.74 -16.67
C ALA A 157 -3.75 -12.00 -18.16
N ARG A 158 -4.47 -11.29 -19.04
CA ARG A 158 -4.41 -11.52 -20.50
C ARG A 158 -3.10 -11.06 -21.13
N PHE A 159 -2.33 -10.26 -20.41
CA PHE A 159 -1.00 -9.80 -20.77
C PHE A 159 -0.24 -9.41 -19.49
N THR A 160 1.07 -9.24 -19.60
CA THR A 160 1.93 -8.70 -18.55
C THR A 160 2.79 -7.58 -19.11
N CYS A 161 3.03 -6.54 -18.30
CA CYS A 161 3.93 -5.45 -18.64
C CYS A 161 5.24 -5.55 -17.86
N SER A 162 6.37 -5.54 -18.57
CA SER A 162 7.70 -5.50 -17.95
C SER A 162 8.06 -4.07 -17.56
N CYS A 163 7.71 -3.67 -16.33
CA CYS A 163 7.94 -2.32 -15.85
C CYS A 163 9.43 -2.04 -15.61
N SER A 164 9.87 -0.84 -15.98
CA SER A 164 11.19 -0.36 -15.55
C SER A 164 11.18 -0.10 -14.03
N ALA A 165 12.36 -0.07 -13.41
CA ALA A 165 12.54 -0.06 -11.95
C ALA A 165 11.86 1.10 -11.18
N ARG A 166 11.26 2.07 -11.87
CA ARG A 166 10.58 3.26 -11.30
C ARG A 166 9.08 3.27 -11.51
N TYR A 167 8.53 2.20 -12.08
CA TYR A 167 7.11 2.07 -12.35
C TYR A 167 6.59 0.72 -11.90
N THR A 168 5.32 0.70 -11.52
CA THR A 168 4.59 -0.48 -11.06
C THR A 168 3.11 -0.35 -11.43
N GLY A 169 2.30 -1.31 -11.04
CA GLY A 169 0.94 -1.50 -11.53
C GLY A 169 0.90 -2.49 -12.70
N GLN A 170 -0.30 -2.94 -13.05
CA GLN A 170 -0.50 -3.96 -14.10
C GLN A 170 0.01 -3.47 -15.47
N ARG A 171 -0.01 -2.15 -15.69
CA ARG A 171 0.36 -1.48 -16.92
C ARG A 171 1.56 -0.54 -16.76
N CYS A 172 2.25 -0.57 -15.62
CA CYS A 172 3.34 0.37 -15.31
C CYS A 172 2.86 1.84 -15.21
N GLU A 173 1.61 2.05 -14.80
CA GLU A 173 0.93 3.34 -14.67
C GLU A 173 1.36 4.12 -13.42
N HIS A 174 1.85 3.41 -12.39
CA HIS A 174 2.21 4.03 -11.11
C HIS A 174 3.70 4.26 -11.02
N ARG A 175 4.10 5.53 -10.94
CA ARG A 175 5.49 5.87 -10.61
C ARG A 175 5.76 5.54 -9.15
N CYS A 176 6.91 4.95 -8.88
CA CYS A 176 7.34 4.61 -7.52
C CYS A 176 8.82 5.00 -7.28
N TYR A 177 9.16 5.10 -5.99
CA TYR A 177 10.44 5.60 -5.49
C TYR A 177 11.06 4.59 -4.53
N LYS A 178 12.37 4.67 -4.28
CA LYS A 178 13.02 3.82 -3.27
C LYS A 178 12.85 4.36 -1.85
N SER A 179 12.72 5.67 -1.70
CA SER A 179 12.54 6.34 -0.40
C SER A 179 12.01 7.75 -0.61
N CYS A 180 11.64 8.44 0.48
CA CYS A 180 11.30 9.86 0.41
C CYS A 180 12.46 10.74 -0.10
N LYS A 181 13.71 10.34 0.17
CA LYS A 181 14.90 10.99 -0.39
C LYS A 181 14.98 10.82 -1.90
N ASP A 182 14.81 9.60 -2.36
CA ASP A 182 14.78 9.30 -3.79
C ASP A 182 13.61 10.01 -4.49
N ALA A 183 12.45 10.16 -3.83
CA ALA A 183 11.35 10.99 -4.32
C ALA A 183 11.79 12.45 -4.51
N LYS A 184 12.43 13.06 -3.51
CA LYS A 184 12.91 14.44 -3.60
C LYS A 184 13.94 14.64 -4.70
N GLU A 185 14.91 13.74 -4.80
CA GLU A 185 15.95 13.77 -5.85
C GLU A 185 15.37 13.63 -7.26
N ASN A 186 14.17 13.05 -7.39
CA ASN A 186 13.48 12.82 -8.65
C ASN A 186 12.29 13.78 -8.90
N GLY A 187 12.37 14.98 -8.32
CA GLY A 187 11.51 16.11 -8.65
C GLY A 187 10.28 16.27 -7.76
N ILE A 188 10.18 15.55 -6.64
CA ILE A 188 9.12 15.74 -5.65
C ILE A 188 9.55 16.80 -4.63
N TRP A 189 8.83 17.92 -4.59
CA TRP A 189 9.14 19.05 -3.72
C TRP A 189 8.08 19.33 -2.66
N GLN A 190 7.02 18.54 -2.63
CA GLN A 190 5.89 18.72 -1.73
C GLN A 190 5.84 17.55 -0.74
N SER A 191 5.34 17.82 0.46
CA SER A 191 5.01 16.76 1.40
C SER A 191 3.77 16.02 0.92
N GLY A 192 3.69 14.72 1.17
CA GLY A 192 2.57 13.91 0.68
C GLY A 192 2.84 12.42 0.75
N ARG A 193 1.89 11.64 0.23
CA ARG A 193 2.02 10.18 0.14
C ARG A 193 2.64 9.79 -1.19
N TYR A 194 3.69 8.98 -1.12
CA TYR A 194 4.41 8.49 -2.29
C TYR A 194 4.58 6.98 -2.22
N LEU A 195 4.45 6.34 -3.37
CA LEU A 195 4.58 4.90 -3.50
C LEU A 195 6.06 4.51 -3.46
N ILE A 196 6.41 3.63 -2.52
CA ILE A 196 7.74 3.09 -2.34
C ILE A 196 7.81 1.68 -2.93
N CYS A 197 8.84 1.41 -3.72
CA CYS A 197 9.10 0.13 -4.37
C CYS A 197 10.60 -0.18 -4.32
N ASN A 198 10.95 -1.40 -3.90
CA ASN A 198 12.34 -1.89 -3.89
C ASN A 198 12.51 -3.22 -4.63
N GLY A 199 11.40 -3.86 -5.04
CA GLY A 199 11.41 -5.19 -5.69
C GLY A 199 11.48 -6.37 -4.73
N GLU A 200 11.73 -6.14 -3.44
CA GLU A 200 11.84 -7.18 -2.39
C GLU A 200 10.58 -7.26 -1.52
N ILE A 201 9.94 -6.10 -1.28
CA ILE A 201 8.73 -5.96 -0.48
C ILE A 201 7.62 -5.45 -1.39
N GLU A 202 6.39 -5.91 -1.13
CA GLU A 202 5.20 -5.39 -1.81
C GLU A 202 5.15 -3.86 -1.74
N PRO A 203 4.96 -3.16 -2.88
CA PRO A 203 4.93 -1.70 -2.92
C PRO A 203 3.97 -1.10 -1.89
N PHE A 204 4.37 0.02 -1.29
CA PHE A 204 3.61 0.61 -0.19
C PHE A 204 3.72 2.13 -0.14
N TYR A 205 2.66 2.79 0.27
CA TYR A 205 2.64 4.24 0.38
C TYR A 205 3.17 4.70 1.74
N VAL A 206 4.05 5.69 1.73
CA VAL A 206 4.54 6.37 2.93
C VAL A 206 4.26 7.86 2.85
N TYR A 207 4.08 8.52 4.00
CA TYR A 207 4.09 9.98 4.04
C TYR A 207 5.53 10.49 4.08
N CYS A 208 5.87 11.36 3.13
CA CYS A 208 7.12 12.09 3.11
C CYS A 208 6.87 13.53 3.58
N GLU A 209 7.57 13.97 4.61
CA GLU A 209 7.72 15.39 4.92
C GLU A 209 8.93 15.91 4.13
N ILE A 210 8.62 16.74 3.13
CA ILE A 210 9.59 17.40 2.27
C ILE A 210 9.38 18.90 2.45
N SER A 211 10.38 19.55 3.03
CA SER A 211 10.47 21.01 3.12
C SER A 211 11.67 21.51 2.31
N PRO A 212 11.55 22.63 1.55
CA PRO A 212 12.68 23.26 0.87
C PRO A 212 13.76 23.76 1.82
N SER A 213 13.39 24.20 3.04
CA SER A 213 14.30 24.76 4.04
C SER A 213 14.86 23.73 5.03
N SER A 214 14.34 22.50 5.01
CA SER A 214 14.80 21.43 5.88
C SER A 214 16.04 20.74 5.31
N THR A 215 17.03 20.52 6.17
CA THR A 215 18.21 19.67 5.91
C THR A 215 17.90 18.18 6.07
N PHE A 216 16.65 17.83 6.38
CA PHE A 216 16.19 16.46 6.50
C PHE A 216 14.97 16.20 5.63
N ILE A 217 14.86 14.96 5.17
CA ILE A 217 13.66 14.42 4.56
C ILE A 217 13.13 13.35 5.51
N TRP A 218 11.88 13.50 5.96
CA TRP A 218 11.29 12.59 6.94
C TRP A 218 10.25 11.66 6.32
N THR A 219 10.20 10.44 6.83
CA THR A 219 9.26 9.39 6.45
C THR A 219 8.46 8.96 7.68
N LEU A 220 7.13 9.03 7.61
CA LEU A 220 6.25 8.65 8.73
C LEU A 220 6.19 7.14 8.92
N LEU A 221 6.42 6.67 10.15
CA LEU A 221 6.35 5.25 10.52
C LEU A 221 5.04 4.90 11.20
N GLN A 222 4.64 5.73 12.16
CA GLN A 222 3.48 5.54 13.01
C GLN A 222 2.89 6.89 13.37
N SER A 223 1.57 6.97 13.41
CA SER A 223 0.81 8.07 14.00
C SER A 223 -0.39 7.50 14.74
N PHE A 224 -0.62 7.94 15.98
CA PHE A 224 -1.78 7.51 16.75
C PHE A 224 -2.31 8.62 17.65
N ALA A 225 -3.62 8.63 17.85
CA ALA A 225 -4.30 9.52 18.78
C ALA A 225 -4.37 8.92 20.19
N ILE A 226 -4.46 9.78 21.21
CA ILE A 226 -4.55 9.37 22.61
C ILE A 226 -5.78 8.50 22.89
N ASP A 227 -6.92 8.79 22.28
CA ASP A 227 -8.14 7.98 22.39
C ASP A 227 -8.00 6.58 21.74
N ARG A 228 -6.91 6.33 21.00
CA ARG A 228 -6.52 5.03 20.43
C ARG A 228 -5.29 4.42 21.09
N GLN A 229 -4.70 5.07 22.10
CA GLN A 229 -3.40 4.66 22.65
C GLN A 229 -3.35 3.21 23.13
N LEU A 230 -4.45 2.67 23.66
CA LEU A 230 -4.49 1.28 24.13
C LEU A 230 -4.14 0.27 23.05
N GLN A 231 -4.51 0.53 21.79
CA GLN A 231 -4.18 -0.34 20.65
C GLN A 231 -2.68 -0.36 20.34
N PHE A 232 -1.97 0.72 20.66
CA PHE A 232 -0.53 0.87 20.43
C PHE A 232 0.31 0.55 21.66
N SER A 233 -0.27 0.66 22.85
CA SER A 233 0.43 0.61 24.14
C SER A 233 1.24 -0.66 24.36
N SER A 234 0.78 -1.80 23.83
CA SER A 234 1.45 -3.10 23.89
C SER A 234 2.22 -3.48 22.61
N GLN A 235 2.49 -2.50 21.75
CA GLN A 235 3.05 -2.71 20.42
C GLN A 235 4.44 -2.04 20.31
N PRO A 236 5.51 -2.65 20.85
CA PRO A 236 6.87 -2.17 20.59
C PRO A 236 7.22 -2.25 19.09
N PHE A 237 8.21 -1.47 18.63
CA PHE A 237 8.61 -1.49 17.21
C PHE A 237 9.24 -2.82 16.76
N ILE A 238 9.60 -3.72 17.68
CA ILE A 238 10.06 -5.08 17.35
C ILE A 238 8.93 -5.99 16.83
N ASN A 239 7.66 -5.65 17.10
CA ASN A 239 6.51 -6.44 16.70
C ASN A 239 5.89 -5.86 15.42
N SER A 240 5.51 -6.75 14.50
CA SER A 240 4.76 -6.35 13.31
C SER A 240 3.30 -6.09 13.68
N PHE A 241 2.88 -4.84 13.60
CA PHE A 241 1.52 -4.38 13.85
C PHE A 241 1.12 -3.34 12.81
N PRO A 242 0.94 -3.73 11.53
CA PRO A 242 0.50 -2.80 10.50
C PRO A 242 -0.94 -2.36 10.77
N VAL A 243 -1.20 -1.05 10.69
CA VAL A 243 -2.52 -0.46 10.89
C VAL A 243 -2.76 0.56 9.78
N ARG A 244 -3.76 0.29 8.94
CA ARG A 244 -4.20 1.19 7.85
C ARG A 244 -3.05 1.68 6.95
N ASP A 245 -2.02 0.86 6.76
CA ASP A 245 -0.82 1.22 5.99
C ASP A 245 -0.97 1.09 4.48
N ASN A 246 -2.13 0.59 4.02
CA ASN A 246 -2.51 0.45 2.62
C ASN A 246 -3.53 1.52 2.15
N LEU A 247 -3.96 2.45 3.01
CA LEU A 247 -4.95 3.46 2.65
C LEU A 247 -4.34 4.56 1.76
N LEU A 248 -5.15 5.14 0.87
CA LEU A 248 -4.73 6.26 0.01
C LEU A 248 -4.49 7.54 0.82
N GLU A 249 -5.25 7.75 1.90
CA GLU A 249 -5.09 8.87 2.82
C GLU A 249 -4.60 8.38 4.19
N ILE A 250 -3.85 9.22 4.92
CA ILE A 250 -3.39 8.88 6.26
C ILE A 250 -4.48 9.17 7.26
N ASP A 251 -4.81 8.15 8.03
CA ASP A 251 -5.47 8.34 9.31
C ASP A 251 -4.43 8.66 10.38
N TRP A 252 -4.29 9.94 10.70
CA TRP A 252 -3.33 10.42 11.71
C TRP A 252 -3.62 9.87 13.12
N GLY A 253 -4.84 9.43 13.41
CA GLY A 253 -5.19 8.83 14.69
C GLY A 253 -4.91 7.34 14.76
N LEU A 254 -4.68 6.67 13.62
CA LEU A 254 -4.62 5.22 13.54
C LEU A 254 -3.83 4.74 12.31
N TYR A 255 -2.52 4.96 12.31
CA TYR A 255 -1.61 4.56 11.23
C TYR A 255 -0.31 3.96 11.76
N ARG A 256 0.11 2.82 11.19
CA ARG A 256 1.44 2.23 11.45
C ARG A 256 1.87 1.31 10.32
N LEU A 257 3.10 1.47 9.87
CA LEU A 257 3.74 0.58 8.90
C LEU A 257 4.05 -0.79 9.51
N SER A 258 4.05 -1.84 8.67
CA SER A 258 4.55 -3.17 9.07
C SER A 258 6.03 -3.15 9.48
N LEU A 259 6.46 -4.16 10.26
CA LEU A 259 7.85 -4.28 10.69
C LEU A 259 8.83 -4.34 9.51
N ALA A 260 8.50 -5.10 8.47
CA ALA A 260 9.34 -5.24 7.28
C ALA A 260 9.54 -3.88 6.56
N ARG A 261 8.45 -3.10 6.43
CA ARG A 261 8.48 -1.76 5.83
C ARG A 261 9.32 -0.79 6.68
N MET A 262 9.17 -0.82 8.00
CA MET A 262 9.98 0.02 8.89
C MET A 262 11.48 -0.34 8.83
N LYS A 263 11.84 -1.64 8.82
CA LYS A 263 13.25 -2.05 8.69
C LYS A 263 13.87 -1.56 7.39
N TYR A 264 13.17 -1.72 6.27
CA TYR A 264 13.62 -1.20 4.99
C TYR A 264 13.86 0.32 5.02
N LEU A 265 12.93 1.08 5.61
CA LEU A 265 13.10 2.53 5.72
C LEU A 265 14.24 2.92 6.66
N ALA A 266 14.48 2.15 7.72
CA ALA A 266 15.58 2.40 8.65
C ALA A 266 16.94 2.25 7.97
N GLU A 267 17.12 1.27 7.09
CA GLU A 267 18.35 1.09 6.31
C GLU A 267 18.67 2.29 5.39
N GLN A 268 17.64 3.08 5.06
CA GLN A 268 17.75 4.27 4.21
C GLN A 268 17.75 5.58 5.04
N SER A 269 17.87 5.48 6.36
CA SER A 269 17.70 6.59 7.29
C SER A 269 18.85 6.66 8.28
N THR A 270 19.10 7.84 8.82
CA THR A 270 20.14 8.06 9.83
C THR A 270 19.57 8.61 11.13
N HIS A 271 18.34 9.12 11.14
CA HIS A 271 17.76 9.83 12.28
C HIS A 271 16.36 9.33 12.62
N LEU A 272 16.02 9.44 13.90
CA LEU A 272 14.70 9.27 14.46
C LEU A 272 14.19 10.63 14.93
N ARG A 273 12.91 10.89 14.72
CA ARG A 273 12.23 12.03 15.29
C ARG A 273 10.86 11.64 15.80
N VAL A 274 10.43 12.28 16.88
CA VAL A 274 9.07 12.15 17.41
C VAL A 274 8.47 13.52 17.62
N THR A 275 7.22 13.68 17.16
CA THR A 275 6.50 14.96 17.19
C THR A 275 5.10 14.76 17.74
N CYS A 276 4.53 15.85 18.26
CA CYS A 276 3.13 15.91 18.71
C CYS A 276 2.28 16.77 17.77
N ASN A 277 1.05 16.32 17.50
CA ASN A 277 0.04 17.07 16.73
C ASN A 277 0.55 17.61 15.39
N TYR A 278 1.45 16.89 14.71
CA TYR A 278 1.99 17.33 13.43
C TYR A 278 0.89 17.56 12.39
N ASN A 279 -0.16 16.75 12.44
CA ASN A 279 -1.28 16.80 11.50
C ASN A 279 -2.13 18.07 11.60
N THR A 280 -2.13 18.77 12.75
CA THR A 280 -2.85 20.03 12.93
C THR A 280 -1.93 21.23 12.95
N ASP A 281 -0.77 21.11 13.60
CA ASP A 281 0.08 22.24 13.95
C ASP A 281 1.35 22.33 13.07
N GLY A 282 1.59 21.32 12.23
CA GLY A 282 2.84 21.13 11.53
C GLY A 282 4.00 20.79 12.48
N LEU A 283 5.23 21.01 12.00
CA LEU A 283 6.42 20.80 12.82
C LEU A 283 6.52 21.87 13.91
N GLN A 284 6.53 21.42 15.16
CA GLN A 284 6.72 22.24 16.34
C GLN A 284 7.84 21.63 17.19
N TYR A 285 8.64 22.48 17.82
CA TYR A 285 9.75 22.06 18.68
C TYR A 285 9.39 21.97 20.16
N THR A 286 8.17 22.34 20.54
CA THR A 286 7.61 22.00 21.85
C THR A 286 7.07 20.57 21.82
N ASP A 287 7.48 19.75 22.79
CA ASP A 287 7.18 18.31 22.82
C ASP A 287 7.70 17.60 21.58
N TYR A 288 9.02 17.54 21.53
CA TYR A 288 9.82 17.13 20.39
C TYR A 288 10.99 16.27 20.86
N ALA A 289 11.35 15.26 20.07
CA ALA A 289 12.60 14.54 20.27
C ALA A 289 13.23 14.20 18.92
N GLN A 290 14.54 14.36 18.81
CA GLN A 290 15.34 13.96 17.65
C GLN A 290 16.65 13.33 18.10
N ALA A 291 17.05 12.25 17.43
CA ALA A 291 18.28 11.54 17.70
C ALA A 291 18.80 10.84 16.44
N GLU A 292 20.08 10.48 16.46
CA GLU A 292 20.66 9.54 15.52
C GLU A 292 20.15 8.11 15.76
N LEU A 293 19.87 7.37 14.68
CA LEU A 293 19.36 6.00 14.76
C LEU A 293 20.38 5.02 15.34
N GLU A 294 21.67 5.26 15.18
CA GLU A 294 22.72 4.38 15.73
C GLU A 294 22.63 4.24 17.26
N HIS A 295 22.14 5.28 17.94
CA HIS A 295 21.90 5.26 19.38
C HIS A 295 20.52 4.73 19.77
N HIS A 296 19.62 4.53 18.79
CA HIS A 296 18.22 4.14 18.98
C HIS A 296 17.82 2.99 18.06
N ASN A 297 18.36 1.80 18.29
CA ASN A 297 17.91 0.60 17.58
C ASN A 297 16.46 0.27 17.95
N LEU A 298 15.50 0.80 17.19
CA LEU A 298 14.06 0.57 17.35
C LEU A 298 13.66 -0.91 17.17
N PHE A 299 14.54 -1.76 16.64
CA PHE A 299 14.26 -3.18 16.44
C PHE A 299 14.97 -4.07 17.47
N ALA A 300 15.40 -3.50 18.60
CA ALA A 300 15.88 -4.21 19.77
C ALA A 300 15.03 -3.90 21.01
N THR A 301 15.09 -4.78 22.00
CA THR A 301 14.53 -4.51 23.32
C THR A 301 15.55 -3.81 24.21
N PHE A 302 15.08 -2.85 25.00
CA PHE A 302 15.92 -2.17 25.99
C PHE A 302 15.05 -1.54 27.07
N ASN A 303 15.48 -1.69 28.32
CA ASN A 303 14.80 -1.16 29.50
C ASN A 303 15.76 -0.31 30.31
N ASN A 304 15.24 0.80 30.82
CA ASN A 304 15.93 1.78 31.65
C ASN A 304 17.30 2.16 31.05
N LYS A 305 17.33 2.51 29.75
CA LYS A 305 18.55 2.92 29.07
C LYS A 305 18.54 4.41 28.80
N CYS A 306 19.57 5.11 29.26
CA CYS A 306 19.88 6.46 28.83
C CYS A 306 20.29 6.43 27.35
N ARG A 307 19.46 6.98 26.48
CA ARG A 307 19.73 7.11 25.04
C ARG A 307 20.07 8.54 24.70
N ILE A 308 20.96 8.74 23.74
CA ILE A 308 21.43 10.06 23.30
C ILE A 308 20.38 10.71 22.42
N TYR A 309 20.12 11.99 22.65
CA TYR A 309 19.27 12.85 21.82
C TYR A 309 20.06 14.09 21.43
N GLU A 310 19.96 14.47 20.17
CA GLU A 310 20.50 15.74 19.67
C GLU A 310 19.68 16.91 20.24
N HIS A 311 18.36 16.71 20.32
CA HIS A 311 17.42 17.69 20.83
C HIS A 311 16.19 16.98 21.41
N ILE A 312 15.88 17.26 22.68
CA ILE A 312 14.66 16.81 23.34
C ILE A 312 14.02 18.00 24.06
N VAL A 313 12.71 18.16 23.88
CA VAL A 313 11.89 19.15 24.56
C VAL A 313 10.65 18.44 25.06
N ILE A 314 10.42 18.42 26.37
CA ILE A 314 9.19 17.89 26.98
C ILE A 314 8.62 18.95 27.91
N ARG A 315 7.39 19.40 27.66
CA ARG A 315 6.69 20.44 28.42
C ARG A 315 7.50 21.74 28.57
N GLY A 316 8.22 22.10 27.50
CA GLY A 316 9.10 23.26 27.46
C GLY A 316 10.47 23.08 28.14
N ILE A 317 10.75 21.93 28.75
CA ILE A 317 12.07 21.59 29.30
C ILE A 317 12.94 21.08 28.16
N GLU A 318 13.93 21.88 27.78
CA GLU A 318 14.83 21.60 26.67
C GLU A 318 16.15 21.00 27.14
N CYS A 319 16.67 20.05 26.35
CA CYS A 319 17.99 19.49 26.53
C CYS A 319 18.57 19.11 25.16
N ARG A 320 19.86 19.39 24.95
CA ARG A 320 20.57 19.17 23.68
C ARG A 320 21.80 18.32 23.90
N ASN A 321 22.12 17.47 22.93
CA ASN A 321 23.27 16.55 22.98
C ASN A 321 23.38 15.83 24.34
N CYS A 322 22.26 15.29 24.78
CA CYS A 322 22.10 14.80 26.14
C CYS A 322 21.35 13.47 26.15
N THR A 323 21.35 12.81 27.29
CA THR A 323 20.67 11.52 27.44
C THR A 323 19.32 11.64 28.14
N ALA A 324 18.34 10.83 27.70
CA ALA A 324 17.06 10.64 28.39
C ALA A 324 16.73 9.15 28.50
N LEU A 325 16.02 8.78 29.58
CA LEU A 325 15.66 7.38 29.85
C LEU A 325 14.60 6.94 28.85
N THR A 326 14.99 6.01 27.98
CA THR A 326 14.15 5.53 26.89
C THR A 326 13.96 4.03 27.04
N ASN A 327 12.72 3.60 26.82
CA ASN A 327 12.28 2.23 27.06
C ASN A 327 11.61 1.67 25.81
N GLN A 328 11.90 0.40 25.54
CA GLN A 328 11.16 -0.44 24.62
C GLN A 328 11.31 -1.91 25.08
N PRO A 329 10.56 -2.34 26.11
CA PRO A 329 10.47 -3.74 26.45
C PRO A 329 9.72 -4.51 25.36
N SER A 330 9.62 -5.84 25.51
CA SER A 330 8.93 -6.71 24.56
C SER A 330 7.40 -6.56 24.52
N ASP A 331 6.82 -5.88 25.50
CA ASP A 331 5.39 -5.83 25.78
C ASP A 331 4.82 -4.41 25.88
N HIS A 332 5.64 -3.37 25.73
CA HIS A 332 5.20 -1.98 25.78
C HIS A 332 5.76 -1.16 24.60
N ALA A 333 4.98 -0.18 24.15
CA ALA A 333 5.41 0.77 23.12
C ALA A 333 6.70 1.50 23.52
N TRP A 334 7.49 1.89 22.53
CA TRP A 334 8.63 2.79 22.71
C TRP A 334 8.17 4.07 23.43
N HIS A 335 8.92 4.52 24.44
CA HIS A 335 8.59 5.74 25.18
C HIS A 335 9.79 6.32 25.91
N ILE A 336 9.66 7.58 26.30
CA ILE A 336 10.59 8.26 27.20
C ILE A 336 9.96 8.35 28.59
N ASP A 337 10.71 7.91 29.60
CA ASP A 337 10.37 8.14 31.00
C ASP A 337 11.13 9.40 31.48
N SER A 338 10.49 10.54 31.29
CA SER A 338 11.05 11.85 31.64
C SER A 338 11.24 12.02 33.15
N TYR A 339 10.44 11.34 33.97
CA TYR A 339 10.51 11.38 35.43
C TYR A 339 11.78 10.74 35.95
N LEU A 340 11.99 9.48 35.55
CA LEU A 340 13.06 8.65 36.07
C LEU A 340 14.40 8.92 35.39
N SER A 341 14.43 9.79 34.37
CA SER A 341 15.64 10.13 33.63
C SER A 341 16.80 10.57 34.52
N SER A 342 16.64 11.66 35.28
CA SER A 342 17.71 12.15 36.16
C SER A 342 18.05 11.15 37.29
N ALA A 343 17.04 10.48 37.84
CA ALA A 343 17.23 9.47 38.90
C ALA A 343 18.01 8.23 38.44
N ASN A 344 17.94 7.89 37.14
CA ASN A 344 18.70 6.80 36.52
C ASN A 344 20.04 7.28 35.92
N GLY A 345 20.46 8.52 36.23
CA GLY A 345 21.74 9.06 35.79
C GLY A 345 21.76 9.58 34.35
N CYS A 346 20.61 9.73 33.70
CA CYS A 346 20.54 10.44 32.42
C CYS A 346 20.64 11.96 32.66
N ASN A 347 21.05 12.71 31.63
CA ASN A 347 21.21 14.17 31.75
C ASN A 347 19.87 14.91 31.83
N PHE A 348 18.85 14.41 31.15
CA PHE A 348 17.53 15.03 31.08
C PHE A 348 16.81 14.96 32.45
N ASP A 349 16.28 16.09 32.90
CA ASP A 349 15.47 16.19 34.12
C ASP A 349 14.05 16.67 33.79
N GLY A 350 13.13 15.73 33.62
CA GLY A 350 11.71 16.02 33.34
C GLY A 350 10.83 16.16 34.57
N ARG A 351 11.39 16.22 35.80
CA ARG A 351 10.60 16.32 37.04
C ARG A 351 9.78 17.62 37.18
N PRO A 352 10.27 18.81 36.78
CA PRO A 352 9.49 20.04 36.94
C PRO A 352 8.14 19.98 36.19
N GLY A 353 7.05 20.39 36.83
CA GLY A 353 5.69 20.40 36.23
C GLY A 353 5.07 19.02 36.02
N MET A 354 5.61 17.98 36.66
CA MET A 354 5.03 16.65 36.58
C MET A 354 3.79 16.51 37.45
N GLY A 355 2.81 15.74 36.96
CA GLY A 355 1.70 15.20 37.76
C GLY A 355 2.14 14.01 38.63
N LYS A 356 1.32 12.94 38.67
CA LYS A 356 1.60 11.73 39.47
C LYS A 356 2.56 10.74 38.79
N SER A 357 2.47 10.61 37.46
CA SER A 357 3.31 9.76 36.62
C SER A 357 3.06 10.15 35.16
N GLU A 358 4.10 10.18 34.33
CA GLU A 358 4.03 10.58 32.92
C GLU A 358 5.00 9.76 32.10
N HIS A 359 4.55 9.27 30.95
CA HIS A 359 5.44 8.86 29.87
C HIS A 359 5.20 9.75 28.67
N ASN A 360 6.25 9.95 27.89
CA ASN A 360 6.21 10.81 26.72
C ASN A 360 6.35 9.99 25.45
N PHE A 361 5.69 10.48 24.40
CA PHE A 361 5.85 10.02 23.04
C PHE A 361 5.41 8.58 22.74
N GLY A 362 4.68 7.89 23.61
CA GLY A 362 4.34 6.50 23.35
C GLY A 362 3.42 5.83 24.37
N TRP A 363 4.02 5.15 25.34
CA TRP A 363 3.30 4.28 26.27
C TRP A 363 2.51 5.06 27.34
N TYR A 364 1.34 5.55 26.97
CA TYR A 364 0.44 6.34 27.83
C TYR A 364 -0.52 5.51 28.71
N ALA A 365 -0.40 4.18 28.73
CA ALA A 365 -1.33 3.32 29.45
C ALA A 365 -1.31 3.58 30.97
N HIS A 366 -2.43 3.24 31.63
CA HIS A 366 -2.65 3.46 33.07
C HIS A 366 -2.61 4.94 33.50
N GLY A 367 -2.98 5.85 32.61
CA GLY A 367 -3.08 7.28 32.93
C GLY A 367 -1.74 7.99 33.04
N ARG A 368 -0.69 7.45 32.42
CA ARG A 368 0.65 8.06 32.36
C ARG A 368 0.71 9.16 31.30
N VAL A 369 -0.18 10.13 31.44
CA VAL A 369 -0.39 11.26 30.54
C VAL A 369 -0.21 12.56 31.29
N ASN A 370 0.15 13.62 30.57
CA ASN A 370 0.19 14.97 31.10
C ASN A 370 -0.48 15.92 30.10
N THR A 371 -1.42 16.74 30.57
CA THR A 371 -2.16 17.67 29.70
C THR A 371 -1.30 18.81 29.18
N ASP A 372 -0.18 19.09 29.85
CA ASP A 372 0.80 20.10 29.42
C ASP A 372 1.73 19.56 28.32
N HIS A 373 1.73 18.24 28.08
CA HIS A 373 2.47 17.60 26.99
C HIS A 373 1.56 17.50 25.76
N ARG A 374 1.92 18.13 24.65
CA ARG A 374 1.09 18.25 23.44
C ARG A 374 0.59 16.92 22.90
N CYS A 375 1.39 15.87 22.98
CA CYS A 375 1.01 14.54 22.51
C CYS A 375 -0.12 13.92 23.36
N SER A 376 -0.32 14.39 24.59
CA SER A 376 -1.32 13.90 25.55
C SER A 376 -2.26 14.98 26.10
N SER A 377 -2.31 16.16 25.45
CA SER A 377 -3.10 17.31 25.91
C SER A 377 -4.62 17.14 25.79
N SER A 378 -5.06 16.28 24.87
CA SER A 378 -6.47 15.97 24.62
C SER A 378 -6.63 14.55 24.08
N PRO A 379 -7.85 13.98 24.09
CA PRO A 379 -8.11 12.68 23.46
C PRO A 379 -7.75 12.63 21.96
N MET A 380 -7.83 13.76 21.27
CA MET A 380 -7.52 13.89 19.84
C MET A 380 -6.05 14.18 19.57
N SER A 381 -5.24 14.41 20.62
CA SER A 381 -3.82 14.68 20.45
C SER A 381 -3.12 13.45 19.89
N THR A 382 -2.16 13.69 18.99
CA THR A 382 -1.49 12.64 18.22
C THR A 382 0.01 12.64 18.47
N THR A 383 0.60 11.46 18.39
CA THR A 383 2.06 11.25 18.42
C THR A 383 2.51 10.63 17.11
N GLN A 384 3.50 11.24 16.44
CA GLN A 384 4.10 10.73 15.20
C GLN A 384 5.56 10.34 15.40
N HIS A 385 5.92 9.15 14.92
CA HIS A 385 7.31 8.69 14.84
C HIS A 385 7.79 8.70 13.40
N TRP A 386 9.01 9.18 13.19
CA TRP A 386 9.57 9.45 11.87
C TRP A 386 10.97 8.89 11.75
N PHE A 387 11.32 8.38 10.58
CA PHE A 387 12.72 8.28 10.17
C PHE A 387 13.12 9.43 9.28
N GLY A 388 14.36 9.87 9.44
CA GLY A 388 14.94 10.98 8.70
C GLY A 388 16.26 10.60 8.06
N ILE A 389 16.55 11.23 6.93
CA ILE A 389 17.87 11.22 6.32
C ILE A 389 18.32 12.64 6.03
N PHE A 390 19.58 12.92 6.36
CA PHE A 390 20.21 14.20 6.07
C PHE A 390 20.29 14.41 4.55
N TYR A 391 19.89 15.60 4.11
CA TYR A 391 19.81 15.99 2.71
C TYR A 391 20.24 17.44 2.53
N VAL A 392 21.36 17.64 1.82
CA VAL A 392 21.79 18.95 1.33
C VAL A 392 21.77 18.92 -0.19
N PRO A 393 21.00 19.81 -0.85
CA PRO A 393 21.01 19.92 -2.31
C PRO A 393 22.45 20.13 -2.83
N GLY A 394 22.90 19.30 -3.77
CA GLY A 394 24.20 19.46 -4.44
C GLY A 394 25.39 18.75 -3.78
N ILE A 395 25.35 18.42 -2.49
CA ILE A 395 26.40 17.60 -1.84
C ILE A 395 26.15 16.10 -2.08
N ASN A 396 24.88 15.69 -2.17
CA ASN A 396 24.49 14.28 -2.32
C ASN A 396 24.23 13.83 -3.77
N ARG A 397 24.60 14.62 -4.79
CA ARG A 397 24.69 14.06 -6.16
C ARG A 397 25.92 13.16 -6.19
N PRO A 398 25.80 11.87 -6.59
CA PRO A 398 26.98 11.15 -7.05
C PRO A 398 27.60 12.02 -8.13
N GLN A 399 28.85 12.44 -7.95
CA GLN A 399 29.62 12.94 -9.08
C GLN A 399 29.57 11.81 -10.12
N SER A 400 28.90 12.08 -11.24
CA SER A 400 29.11 11.30 -12.44
C SER A 400 30.60 11.39 -12.73
N PHE A 401 31.35 10.34 -12.44
CA PHE A 401 32.69 10.20 -12.97
C PHE A 401 32.54 10.17 -14.50
N PRO A 402 33.11 11.14 -15.24
CA PRO A 402 33.21 11.01 -16.67
C PRO A 402 34.15 9.83 -16.98
N GLY A 403 33.81 9.10 -18.04
CA GLY A 403 34.29 7.78 -18.37
C GLY A 403 35.81 7.51 -18.30
N LYS A 404 36.11 6.23 -18.12
CA LYS A 404 37.01 5.50 -19.01
C LYS A 404 36.30 4.24 -19.50
#